data_AF-A0A075H9I0-F1
#
_entry.id   AF-A0A075H9I0-F1
#
_cell.length_a   1.000
_cell.length_b   1.000
_cell.length_c   1.000
_cell.angle_alpha   90.00
_cell.angle_beta   90.00
_cell.angle_gamma   90.00
#
_symmetry.space_group_name_H-M   'P 1'
#
loop_
_entity.id
_entity.type
_entity.pdbx_description
1 polymer ?
#
loop_
_entity_poly.entity_id
_entity_poly.type
_entity_poly.pdbx_seq_one_letter_code
_entity_poly.pdbx_strand_id
1 'polypeptide(L)'
;MKTESKIIFGGSSLIIITIIIGGIFSILLSDEVNNSAIKNAEAVNSAFILSIAKNQLNENNFRADMSENNNQVFDEFFQKMKTKEMLRIKVWDNEGTIVYSDDKSIIGSNYGDNLRFKKQ
;
A
#
# COMPACT_ATOMS: atom_id res chain seq x y z
N MET A 1 52.72 19.34 30.98
CA MET A 1 52.16 18.67 29.79
C MET A 1 51.07 17.69 30.22
N LYS A 2 49.80 18.13 30.31
CA LYS A 2 48.68 17.25 30.70
C LYS A 2 47.31 17.77 30.22
N THR A 3 47.28 18.50 29.11
CA THR A 3 46.07 19.20 28.62
C THR A 3 45.59 18.66 27.27
N GLU A 4 46.42 17.96 26.50
CA GLU A 4 46.08 17.52 25.15
C GLU A 4 45.19 16.27 25.12
N SER A 5 45.30 15.35 26.08
CA SER A 5 44.51 14.11 26.08
C SER A 5 43.01 14.33 26.38
N LYS A 6 42.64 15.36 27.16
CA LYS A 6 41.24 15.66 27.48
C LYS A 6 40.45 16.24 26.30
N ILE A 7 41.11 17.01 25.45
CA ILE A 7 40.49 17.65 24.27
C ILE A 7 40.22 16.60 23.19
N ILE A 8 41.15 15.66 22.98
CA ILE A 8 40.99 14.56 22.02
C ILE A 8 39.87 13.61 22.46
N PHE A 9 39.77 13.28 23.77
CA PHE A 9 38.69 12.44 24.31
C PHE A 9 37.32 13.11 24.24
N GLY A 10 37.23 14.43 24.53
CA GLY A 10 36.00 15.20 24.39
C GLY A 10 35.55 15.34 22.92
N GLY A 11 36.47 15.63 22.00
CA GLY A 11 36.17 15.76 20.57
C GLY A 11 35.72 14.45 19.92
N SER A 12 36.36 13.32 20.25
CA SER A 12 35.97 12.00 19.73
C SER A 12 34.63 11.51 20.31
N SER A 13 34.33 11.80 21.58
CA SER A 13 33.00 11.52 22.15
C SER A 13 31.87 12.31 21.47
N LEU A 14 32.12 13.57 21.11
CA LEU A 14 31.16 14.39 20.37
C LEU A 14 30.88 13.81 18.98
N ILE A 15 31.92 13.38 18.26
CA ILE A 15 31.77 12.74 16.95
C ILE A 15 30.93 11.46 17.06
N ILE A 16 31.19 10.62 18.06
CA ILE A 16 30.43 9.38 18.29
C ILE A 16 28.96 9.69 18.59
N ILE A 17 28.69 10.69 19.44
CA ILE A 17 27.33 11.13 19.77
C ILE A 17 26.60 11.64 18.53
N THR A 18 27.26 12.46 17.69
CA THR A 18 26.67 12.95 16.44
C THR A 18 26.34 11.82 15.47
N ILE A 19 27.20 10.81 15.35
CA ILE A 19 26.95 9.62 14.51
C ILE A 19 25.74 8.84 15.01
N ILE A 20 25.65 8.60 16.33
CA ILE A 20 24.53 7.86 16.94
C ILE A 20 23.21 8.62 16.73
N ILE A 21 23.19 9.93 17.01
CA ILE A 21 21.99 10.76 16.83
C ILE A 21 21.59 10.80 15.36
N GLY A 22 22.54 11.00 14.44
CA GLY A 22 22.28 11.01 13.01
C GLY A 22 21.75 9.68 12.48
N GLY A 23 22.26 8.56 13.00
CA GLY A 23 21.77 7.22 12.69
C GLY A 23 20.33 7.00 13.15
N ILE A 24 20.02 7.34 14.41
CA ILE A 24 18.66 7.23 14.97
C ILE A 24 17.68 8.11 14.18
N PHE A 25 18.05 9.35 13.90
CA PHE A 25 17.24 10.26 13.09
C PHE A 25 16.98 9.71 11.68
N SER A 26 18.00 9.12 11.04
CA SER A 26 17.85 8.54 9.71
C SER A 26 16.86 7.37 9.69
N ILE A 27 16.87 6.51 10.73
CA ILE A 27 15.93 5.40 10.85
C ILE A 27 14.49 5.93 11.01
N LEU A 28 14.28 6.85 11.96
CA LEU A 28 12.95 7.42 12.21
C LEU A 28 12.39 8.17 11.01
N LEU A 29 13.23 8.96 10.33
CA LEU A 29 12.84 9.65 9.09
C LEU A 29 12.50 8.66 7.98
N SER A 30 13.28 7.59 7.83
CA SER A 30 13.01 6.57 6.82
C SER A 30 11.67 5.87 7.07
N ASP A 31 11.36 5.55 8.32
CA ASP A 31 10.09 4.91 8.68
C ASP A 31 8.90 5.85 8.44
N GLU A 32 9.02 7.12 8.81
CA GLU A 32 7.97 8.13 8.61
C GLU A 32 7.74 8.42 7.13
N VAL A 33 8.81 8.55 6.33
CA VAL A 33 8.73 8.74 4.87
C VAL A 33 8.10 7.53 4.20
N ASN A 34 8.48 6.31 4.58
CA ASN A 34 7.88 5.10 4.03
C ASN A 34 6.41 4.98 4.39
N ASN A 35 6.05 5.19 5.66
CA ASN A 35 4.66 5.16 6.10
C ASN A 35 3.82 6.24 5.43
N SER A 36 4.35 7.45 5.30
CA SER A 36 3.66 8.55 4.60
C SER A 36 3.51 8.27 3.11
N ALA A 37 4.52 7.70 2.46
CA ALA A 37 4.43 7.30 1.06
C ALA A 37 3.38 6.20 0.84
N ILE A 38 3.33 5.20 1.72
CA ILE A 38 2.32 4.13 1.69
C ILE A 38 0.92 4.71 1.92
N LYS A 39 0.73 5.53 2.97
CA LYS A 39 -0.57 6.15 3.27
C LYS A 39 -1.04 7.08 2.15
N ASN A 40 -0.13 7.85 1.56
CA ASN A 40 -0.46 8.72 0.43
C ASN A 40 -0.79 7.91 -0.82
N ALA A 41 -0.07 6.82 -1.08
CA ALA A 41 -0.41 5.90 -2.16
C ALA A 41 -1.78 5.26 -1.93
N GLU A 42 -2.10 4.82 -0.72
CA GLU A 42 -3.42 4.31 -0.35
C GLU A 42 -4.51 5.38 -0.54
N ALA A 43 -4.31 6.59 -0.03
CA ALA A 43 -5.31 7.68 -0.08
C ALA A 43 -5.56 8.22 -1.50
N VAL A 44 -4.49 8.46 -2.28
CA VAL A 44 -4.61 8.98 -3.65
C VAL A 44 -5.20 7.91 -4.57
N ASN A 45 -4.74 6.67 -4.44
CA ASN A 45 -5.22 5.58 -5.29
C ASN A 45 -6.67 5.21 -4.95
N SER A 46 -7.05 5.16 -3.66
CA SER A 46 -8.43 4.88 -3.27
C SER A 46 -9.40 5.97 -3.72
N ALA A 47 -9.07 7.26 -3.55
CA ALA A 47 -9.94 8.35 -3.99
C ALA A 47 -10.16 8.36 -5.52
N PHE A 48 -9.08 8.12 -6.28
CA PHE A 48 -9.12 8.01 -7.74
C PHE A 48 -9.97 6.81 -8.20
N ILE A 49 -9.71 5.63 -7.63
CA ILE A 49 -10.45 4.40 -7.92
C ILE A 49 -11.94 4.57 -7.58
N LEU A 50 -12.26 5.15 -6.41
CA LEU A 50 -13.64 5.36 -5.98
C LEU A 50 -14.39 6.33 -6.89
N SER A 51 -13.71 7.36 -7.40
CA SER A 51 -14.29 8.33 -8.33
C SER A 51 -14.67 7.69 -9.67
N ILE A 52 -13.81 6.83 -10.23
CA ILE A 52 -14.09 6.12 -11.48
C ILE A 52 -15.14 5.02 -11.23
N ALA A 53 -15.03 4.29 -10.12
CA ALA A 53 -15.93 3.21 -9.77
C ALA A 53 -17.38 3.69 -9.65
N LYS A 54 -17.62 4.83 -8.97
CA LYS A 54 -18.96 5.42 -8.83
C LYS A 54 -19.64 5.77 -10.17
N ASN A 55 -18.86 6.04 -11.21
CA ASN A 55 -19.38 6.41 -12.52
C ASN A 55 -19.60 5.21 -13.46
N GLN A 56 -18.96 4.07 -13.19
CA GLN A 56 -18.90 2.93 -14.13
C GLN A 56 -19.40 1.61 -13.55
N LEU A 57 -19.41 1.48 -12.22
CA LEU A 57 -19.79 0.26 -11.52
C LEU A 57 -21.07 0.53 -10.71
N ASN A 58 -21.99 -0.42 -10.77
CA ASN A 58 -23.20 -0.43 -9.95
C ASN A 58 -23.22 -1.69 -9.06
N GLU A 59 -24.08 -1.70 -8.04
CA GLU A 59 -24.17 -2.81 -7.08
C GLU A 59 -24.44 -4.17 -7.73
N ASN A 60 -25.12 -4.20 -8.88
CA ASN A 60 -25.40 -5.44 -9.60
C ASN A 60 -24.15 -6.05 -10.25
N ASN A 61 -23.09 -5.27 -10.47
CA ASN A 61 -21.82 -5.79 -10.98
C ASN A 61 -21.04 -6.60 -9.94
N PHE A 62 -21.39 -6.49 -8.66
CA PHE A 62 -20.71 -7.16 -7.55
C PHE A 62 -21.45 -8.41 -7.03
N ARG A 63 -22.58 -8.77 -7.65
CA ARG A 63 -23.33 -9.97 -7.26
C ARG A 63 -22.58 -11.22 -7.72
N ALA A 64 -22.64 -12.27 -6.89
CA ALA A 64 -21.88 -13.52 -7.06
C ALA A 64 -22.27 -14.31 -8.33
N ASP A 65 -23.40 -13.97 -8.98
CA ASP A 65 -23.72 -14.39 -10.34
C ASP A 65 -22.90 -13.57 -11.34
N MET A 66 -21.58 -13.73 -11.29
CA MET A 66 -20.63 -13.18 -12.24
C MET A 66 -20.87 -13.78 -13.63
N SER A 67 -21.87 -13.25 -14.33
CA SER A 67 -22.04 -13.49 -15.75
C SER A 67 -20.79 -12.99 -16.49
N GLU A 68 -20.50 -13.57 -17.65
CA GLU A 68 -19.40 -13.16 -18.52
C GLU A 68 -19.40 -11.64 -18.80
N ASN A 69 -20.58 -11.02 -18.75
CA ASN A 69 -20.81 -9.59 -18.86
C ASN A 69 -20.18 -8.76 -17.71
N ASN A 70 -20.20 -9.25 -16.47
CA ASN A 70 -19.60 -8.54 -15.34
C ASN A 70 -18.07 -8.54 -15.40
N ASN A 71 -17.46 -9.65 -15.85
CA ASN A 71 -16.02 -9.69 -16.08
C ASN A 71 -15.57 -8.66 -17.12
N GLN A 72 -16.34 -8.51 -18.22
CA GLN A 72 -16.04 -7.51 -19.23
C GLN A 72 -16.12 -6.08 -18.67
N VAL A 73 -17.13 -5.78 -17.84
CA VAL A 73 -17.26 -4.46 -17.19
C VAL A 73 -16.05 -4.17 -16.31
N PHE A 74 -15.58 -5.14 -15.52
CA PHE A 74 -14.39 -4.98 -14.68
C PHE A 74 -13.09 -4.88 -15.50
N ASP A 75 -12.98 -5.61 -16.61
CA ASP A 75 -11.85 -5.49 -17.54
C ASP A 75 -11.80 -4.08 -18.13
N GLU A 76 -12.92 -3.55 -18.63
CA GLU A 76 -13.02 -2.20 -19.19
C GLU A 76 -12.71 -1.12 -18.14
N PHE A 77 -13.22 -1.29 -16.92
CA PHE A 77 -12.89 -0.43 -15.79
C PHE A 77 -11.39 -0.46 -15.49
N PHE A 78 -10.80 -1.65 -15.41
CA PHE A 78 -9.38 -1.83 -15.13
C PHE A 78 -8.50 -1.18 -16.21
N GLN A 79 -8.82 -1.36 -17.49
CA GLN A 79 -8.04 -0.74 -18.58
C GLN A 79 -8.03 0.79 -18.50
N LYS A 80 -9.10 1.42 -18.01
CA LYS A 80 -9.19 2.88 -17.86
C LYS A 80 -8.40 3.42 -16.67
N MET A 81 -8.28 2.64 -15.59
CA MET A 81 -7.58 3.06 -14.37
C MET A 81 -6.13 2.58 -14.29
N LYS A 82 -5.74 1.60 -15.10
CA LYS A 82 -4.41 0.98 -15.02
C LYS A 82 -3.30 2.01 -15.23
N THR A 83 -2.45 2.16 -14.22
CA THR A 83 -1.21 2.94 -14.30
C THR A 83 0.01 2.01 -14.30
N LYS A 84 1.20 2.55 -14.58
CA LYS A 84 2.44 1.77 -14.53
C LYS A 84 2.82 1.35 -13.11
N GLU A 85 2.36 2.08 -12.09
CA GLU A 85 2.59 1.78 -10.69
C GLU A 85 1.62 0.74 -10.11
N MET A 86 0.54 0.43 -10.83
CA MET A 86 -0.48 -0.50 -10.35
C MET A 86 -0.04 -1.96 -10.52
N LEU A 87 0.13 -2.65 -9.40
CA LEU A 87 0.65 -4.02 -9.38
C LEU A 87 -0.43 -5.09 -9.64
N ARG A 88 -1.66 -4.83 -9.20
CA ARG A 88 -2.75 -5.82 -9.17
C ARG A 88 -4.10 -5.12 -8.95
N ILE A 89 -5.18 -5.69 -9.48
CA ILE A 89 -6.54 -5.38 -9.07
C ILE A 89 -7.23 -6.64 -8.55
N LYS A 90 -7.98 -6.50 -7.45
CA LYS A 90 -8.80 -7.58 -6.89
C LYS A 90 -10.13 -6.98 -6.44
N VAL A 91 -11.22 -7.62 -6.84
CA VAL A 91 -12.58 -7.32 -6.36
C VAL A 91 -13.04 -8.50 -5.54
N TRP A 92 -13.59 -8.19 -4.37
CA TRP A 92 -13.99 -9.15 -3.36
C TRP A 92 -15.50 -9.08 -3.16
N ASP A 93 -16.13 -10.22 -2.89
CA ASP A 93 -17.47 -10.21 -2.30
C ASP A 93 -17.39 -9.96 -0.78
N ASN A 94 -18.56 -9.88 -0.15
CA ASN A 94 -18.68 -9.64 1.28
C ASN A 94 -18.18 -10.81 2.15
N GLU A 95 -18.00 -12.00 1.57
CA GLU A 95 -17.49 -13.20 2.27
C GLU A 95 -15.97 -13.36 2.12
N GLY A 96 -15.33 -12.45 1.38
CA GLY A 96 -13.90 -12.48 1.12
C GLY A 96 -13.51 -13.43 0.00
N THR A 97 -14.42 -13.76 -0.90
CA THR A 97 -14.10 -14.47 -2.15
C THR A 97 -13.70 -13.46 -3.22
N ILE A 98 -12.63 -13.77 -3.96
CA ILE A 98 -12.21 -12.95 -5.09
C ILE A 98 -13.15 -13.24 -6.27
N VAL A 99 -13.98 -12.25 -6.62
CA VAL A 99 -14.90 -12.34 -7.74
C VAL A 99 -14.22 -11.92 -9.05
N TYR A 100 -13.27 -10.97 -9.01
CA TYR A 100 -12.52 -10.53 -10.18
C TYR A 100 -11.06 -10.20 -9.84
N SER A 101 -10.14 -10.51 -10.76
CA SER A 101 -8.75 -10.04 -10.73
C SER A 101 -8.15 -10.05 -12.14
N ASP A 102 -7.17 -9.19 -12.36
CA ASP A 102 -6.32 -9.18 -13.56
C ASP A 102 -5.53 -10.49 -13.75
N ASP A 103 -5.34 -11.24 -12.66
CA ASP A 103 -4.85 -12.61 -12.70
C ASP A 103 -6.00 -13.57 -12.42
N LYS A 104 -6.43 -14.25 -13.48
CA LYS A 104 -7.59 -15.13 -13.45
C LYS A 104 -7.37 -16.38 -12.58
N SER A 105 -6.13 -16.74 -12.25
CA SER A 105 -5.81 -17.96 -11.49
C SER A 105 -6.28 -17.92 -10.03
N ILE A 106 -6.53 -16.73 -9.49
CA ILE A 106 -6.93 -16.55 -8.08
C ILE A 106 -8.43 -16.30 -7.91
N ILE A 107 -9.19 -16.18 -9.00
CA ILE A 107 -10.64 -15.97 -8.94
C ILE A 107 -11.28 -17.20 -8.28
N GLY A 108 -12.23 -16.97 -7.37
CA GLY A 108 -12.86 -18.00 -6.54
C GLY A 108 -12.10 -18.37 -5.26
N SER A 109 -10.87 -17.87 -5.09
CA SER A 109 -10.16 -18.05 -3.81
C SER A 109 -10.81 -17.22 -2.70
N ASN A 110 -11.06 -17.82 -1.54
CA ASN A 110 -11.63 -17.15 -0.38
C ASN A 110 -10.55 -16.84 0.66
N TYR A 111 -10.60 -15.62 1.22
CA TYR A 111 -9.71 -15.14 2.27
C TYR A 111 -10.48 -14.48 3.42
N GLY A 112 -11.70 -14.96 3.71
CA GLY A 112 -12.53 -14.45 4.80
C GLY A 112 -11.83 -14.48 6.17
N ASP A 113 -10.87 -15.38 6.36
CA ASP A 113 -10.06 -15.48 7.58
C ASP A 113 -8.87 -14.51 7.65
N ASN A 114 -8.58 -13.79 6.57
CA ASN A 114 -7.46 -12.85 6.53
C ASN A 114 -7.76 -11.58 7.35
N LEU A 115 -6.94 -11.32 8.37
CA LEU A 115 -7.06 -10.13 9.23
C LEU A 115 -7.02 -8.80 8.46
N ARG A 116 -6.38 -8.75 7.29
CA ARG A 116 -6.36 -7.55 6.42
C ARG A 116 -7.64 -7.38 5.62
N PHE A 117 -8.39 -8.46 5.37
CA PHE A 117 -9.73 -8.36 4.76
C PHE A 117 -10.74 -7.83 5.78
N LYS A 118 -10.71 -8.35 7.01
CA LYS A 118 -11.62 -7.94 8.12
C LYS A 118 -11.42 -6.49 8.62
N LYS A 119 -10.38 -5.79 8.16
CA LYS A 119 -10.04 -4.42 8.59
C LYS A 119 -10.39 -3.33 7.56
N GLN A 120 -10.97 -3.70 6.42
CA GLN A 120 -11.38 -2.77 5.36
C GLN A 120 -12.74 -2.14 5.63
#